data_AF-C5DJQ2-F1
#
_entry.id   AF-C5DJQ2-F1
#
_cell.length_a   1.000
_cell.length_b   1.000
_cell.length_c   1.000
_cell.angle_alpha   90.00
_cell.angle_beta   90.00
_cell.angle_gamma   90.00
#
_symmetry.space_group_name_H-M   'P 1'
#
loop_
_entity.id
_entity.type
_entity.pdbx_description
1 polymer ?
#
loop_
_entity_poly.entity_id
_entity_poly.type
_entity_poly.pdbx_seq_one_letter_code
_entity_poly.pdbx_strand_id
1 'polypeptide(L)'
;MGVLSSVNVTFFRVAFLSFLAFACLKDVNMVLSNPSVLLFTHSMGLPALILPSHSAQLGLISVLFGLLATHDFIPLLEKNRVFFESIVPIRLMFFFILTALSYYMEGNLYIHNNAVFIYGFCEVWMNFLIFSAIRDEKNEDFKRANRILAEDQMLYEEDAELSGAELEEIENSSAEE
;
A
#
# COMPACT_ATOMS: atom_id res chain seq x y z
N MET A 1 16.63 6.26 -1.93
CA MET A 1 15.40 6.80 -2.55
C MET A 1 15.00 5.85 -3.67
N GLY A 2 14.24 4.81 -3.34
CA GLY A 2 13.79 3.81 -4.31
C GLY A 2 12.60 4.33 -5.11
N VAL A 3 12.56 4.00 -6.40
CA VAL A 3 11.48 4.37 -7.33
C VAL A 3 10.11 3.83 -6.86
N LEU A 4 10.09 2.79 -6.03
CA LEU A 4 8.95 2.35 -5.23
C LEU A 4 8.98 3.00 -3.84
N SER A 5 8.42 4.21 -3.71
CA SER A 5 7.99 4.70 -2.41
C SER A 5 6.52 4.36 -2.21
N SER A 6 6.13 4.07 -0.96
CA SER A 6 4.74 3.81 -0.55
C SER A 6 3.78 4.89 -1.04
N VAL A 7 4.26 6.14 -1.09
CA VAL A 7 3.54 7.31 -1.59
C VAL A 7 3.23 7.19 -3.08
N ASN A 8 4.20 6.80 -3.92
CA ASN A 8 4.01 6.68 -5.37
C ASN A 8 3.03 5.57 -5.72
N VAL A 9 3.12 4.42 -5.05
CA VAL A 9 2.20 3.30 -5.29
C VAL A 9 0.78 3.66 -4.83
N THR A 10 0.65 4.40 -3.73
CA THR A 10 -0.66 4.90 -3.27
C THR A 10 -1.26 5.93 -4.22
N PHE A 11 -0.45 6.84 -4.77
CA PHE A 11 -0.89 7.76 -5.83
C PHE A 11 -1.38 7.01 -7.07
N PHE A 12 -0.65 5.99 -7.50
CA PHE A 12 -1.06 5.14 -8.62
C PHE A 12 -2.41 4.45 -8.33
N ARG A 13 -2.64 4.01 -7.10
CA ARG A 13 -3.93 3.43 -6.68
C ARG A 13 -5.07 4.44 -6.73
N VAL A 14 -4.87 5.65 -6.20
CA VAL A 14 -5.89 6.72 -6.26
C VAL A 14 -6.20 7.09 -7.72
N ALA A 15 -5.19 7.15 -8.58
CA ALA A 15 -5.37 7.39 -10.01
C ALA A 15 -6.18 6.27 -10.68
N PHE A 16 -5.90 5.00 -10.34
CA PHE A 16 -6.66 3.85 -10.83
C PHE A 16 -8.14 3.89 -10.41
N LEU A 17 -8.44 4.16 -9.14
CA LEU A 17 -9.81 4.32 -8.64
C LEU A 17 -10.54 5.49 -9.29
N SER A 18 -9.84 6.61 -9.50
CA SER A 18 -10.38 7.78 -10.19
C SER A 18 -10.69 7.48 -11.66
N PHE A 19 -9.82 6.71 -12.32
CA PHE A 19 -10.06 6.23 -13.68
C PHE A 19 -11.26 5.30 -13.75
N LEU A 20 -11.42 4.35 -12.80
CA LEU A 20 -12.59 3.49 -12.73
C LEU A 20 -13.87 4.30 -12.50
N ALA A 21 -13.86 5.29 -11.60
CA ALA A 21 -14.99 6.18 -11.37
C ALA A 21 -15.38 6.92 -12.67
N PHE A 22 -14.41 7.40 -13.44
CA PHE A 22 -14.65 8.03 -14.75
C PHE A 22 -15.17 7.05 -15.79
N ALA A 23 -14.60 5.85 -15.88
CA ALA A 23 -15.03 4.82 -16.81
C ALA A 23 -16.48 4.38 -16.56
N CYS A 24 -16.88 4.24 -15.29
CA CYS A 24 -18.27 3.94 -14.91
C CYS A 24 -19.27 5.04 -15.31
N LEU A 25 -18.86 6.32 -15.35
CA LEU A 25 -19.74 7.42 -15.80
C LEU A 25 -19.85 7.50 -17.32
N LYS A 26 -18.76 7.22 -18.04
CA LYS A 26 -18.72 7.38 -19.48
C LYS A 26 -19.27 6.17 -20.22
N ASP A 27 -18.64 5.02 -20.02
CA ASP A 27 -19.10 3.73 -20.54
C ASP A 27 -18.32 2.60 -19.86
N VAL A 28 -19.02 1.79 -19.09
CA VAL A 28 -18.44 0.63 -18.39
C VAL A 28 -17.90 -0.42 -19.36
N ASN A 29 -18.44 -0.47 -20.59
CA ASN A 29 -18.00 -1.41 -21.62
C ASN A 29 -16.57 -1.11 -22.06
N MET A 30 -16.05 0.10 -21.88
CA MET A 30 -14.65 0.42 -22.16
C MET A 30 -13.68 -0.46 -21.33
N VAL A 31 -14.10 -0.86 -20.12
CA VAL A 31 -13.30 -1.73 -19.23
C VAL A 31 -13.66 -3.20 -19.46
N LEU A 32 -14.95 -3.53 -19.55
CA LEU A 32 -15.42 -4.92 -19.69
C LEU A 32 -15.08 -5.56 -21.04
N SER A 33 -15.10 -4.80 -22.13
CA SER A 33 -14.79 -5.30 -23.48
C SER A 33 -13.30 -5.32 -23.80
N ASN A 34 -12.44 -4.94 -22.84
CA ASN A 34 -11.00 -4.94 -23.05
C ASN A 34 -10.50 -6.39 -23.27
N PRO A 35 -9.67 -6.66 -24.30
CA PRO A 35 -9.18 -8.01 -24.59
C PRO A 35 -8.48 -8.69 -23.41
N SER A 36 -7.78 -7.94 -22.56
CA SER A 36 -7.13 -8.49 -21.37
C SER A 36 -8.14 -8.95 -20.32
N VAL A 37 -9.21 -8.19 -20.12
CA VAL A 37 -10.30 -8.51 -19.20
C VAL A 37 -11.08 -9.72 -19.69
N LEU A 38 -11.34 -9.80 -21.00
CA LEU A 38 -12.00 -10.95 -21.62
C LEU A 38 -11.13 -12.22 -21.57
N LEU A 39 -9.84 -12.10 -21.89
CA LEU A 39 -8.91 -13.23 -21.79
C LEU A 39 -8.89 -13.77 -20.37
N PHE A 40 -8.79 -12.89 -19.38
CA PHE A 40 -8.78 -13.28 -17.98
C PHE A 40 -10.11 -13.94 -17.54
N THR A 41 -11.23 -13.40 -18.01
CA THR A 41 -12.57 -13.97 -17.80
C THR A 41 -12.66 -15.39 -18.35
N HIS A 42 -12.20 -15.60 -19.59
CA HIS A 42 -12.21 -16.91 -20.23
C HIS A 42 -11.25 -17.91 -19.57
N SER A 43 -10.07 -17.45 -19.15
CA SER A 43 -9.09 -18.30 -18.45
C SER A 43 -9.59 -18.76 -17.08
N MET A 44 -10.37 -17.92 -16.38
CA MET A 44 -10.93 -18.24 -15.07
C MET A 44 -12.34 -18.86 -15.13
N GLY A 45 -12.92 -19.02 -16.32
CA GLY A 45 -14.27 -19.59 -16.48
C GLY A 45 -15.39 -18.75 -15.88
N LEU A 46 -15.17 -17.44 -15.66
CA LEU A 46 -16.13 -16.56 -14.99
C LEU A 46 -17.23 -16.09 -15.96
N PRO A 47 -18.47 -15.88 -15.49
CA PRO A 47 -19.51 -15.29 -16.32
C PRO A 47 -19.18 -13.83 -16.63
N ALA A 48 -19.19 -13.49 -17.91
CA ALA A 48 -18.97 -12.12 -18.37
C ALA A 48 -20.19 -11.25 -18.06
N LEU A 49 -19.99 -10.20 -17.29
CA LEU A 49 -21.06 -9.26 -16.99
C LEU A 49 -21.29 -8.30 -18.16
N ILE A 50 -22.52 -8.30 -18.65
CA ILE A 50 -22.98 -7.35 -19.67
C ILE A 50 -23.89 -6.36 -18.95
N LEU A 51 -23.43 -5.12 -18.78
CA LEU A 51 -24.23 -4.04 -18.21
C LEU A 51 -24.68 -3.07 -19.30
N PRO A 52 -25.93 -2.58 -19.26
CA PRO A 52 -26.35 -1.49 -20.12
C PRO A 52 -25.56 -0.23 -19.79
N SER A 53 -25.10 0.49 -20.81
CA SER A 53 -24.24 1.68 -20.68
C SER A 53 -24.90 2.81 -19.86
N HIS A 54 -26.22 2.80 -19.70
CA HIS A 54 -26.97 3.79 -18.94
C HIS A 54 -27.81 3.10 -17.87
N SER A 55 -27.27 3.00 -16.65
CA SER A 55 -27.96 2.47 -15.47
C SER A 55 -27.69 3.34 -14.26
N ALA A 56 -28.72 3.64 -13.47
CA ALA A 56 -28.58 4.41 -12.23
C ALA A 56 -27.59 3.75 -11.23
N GLN A 57 -27.46 2.42 -11.30
CA GLN A 57 -26.53 1.65 -10.46
C GLN A 57 -25.06 1.98 -10.79
N LEU A 58 -24.73 2.22 -12.06
CA LEU A 58 -23.37 2.60 -12.48
C LEU A 58 -22.97 3.97 -11.95
N GLY A 59 -23.92 4.91 -11.92
CA GLY A 59 -23.71 6.24 -11.31
C GLY A 59 -23.41 6.14 -9.81
N LEU A 60 -24.17 5.30 -9.08
CA LEU A 60 -23.92 5.07 -7.66
C LEU A 60 -22.53 4.44 -7.42
N ILE A 61 -22.16 3.43 -8.21
CA ILE A 61 -20.86 2.76 -8.12
C ILE A 61 -19.71 3.74 -8.42
N SER A 62 -19.87 4.62 -9.40
CA SER A 62 -18.89 5.67 -9.69
C SER A 62 -18.68 6.61 -8.50
N VAL A 63 -19.76 7.07 -7.86
CA VAL A 63 -19.67 7.92 -6.65
C VAL A 63 -18.94 7.19 -5.53
N LEU A 64 -19.22 5.89 -5.33
CA LEU A 64 -18.51 5.07 -4.34
C LEU A 64 -17.01 4.98 -4.64
N PHE A 65 -16.61 4.74 -5.88
CA PHE A 65 -15.20 4.73 -6.27
C PHE A 65 -14.54 6.10 -6.10
N GLY A 66 -15.25 7.19 -6.41
CA GLY A 66 -14.77 8.55 -6.16
C GLY A 66 -14.58 8.85 -4.67
N LEU A 67 -15.50 8.39 -3.82
CA LEU A 67 -15.38 8.53 -2.37
C LEU A 67 -14.21 7.71 -1.82
N LEU A 68 -14.01 6.48 -2.31
CA LEU A 68 -12.87 5.64 -1.95
C LEU A 68 -11.53 6.28 -2.38
N ALA A 69 -11.47 6.85 -3.59
CA ALA A 69 -10.31 7.59 -4.06
C ALA A 69 -10.00 8.80 -3.15
N THR A 70 -11.04 9.56 -2.77
CA THR A 70 -10.90 10.74 -1.90
C THR A 70 -10.47 10.35 -0.48
N HIS A 71 -11.04 9.28 0.06
CA HIS A 71 -10.70 8.76 1.39
C HIS A 71 -9.21 8.43 1.49
N ASP A 72 -8.59 7.91 0.43
CA ASP A 72 -7.17 7.58 0.43
C ASP A 72 -6.29 8.76 0.00
N PHE A 73 -6.84 9.74 -0.71
CA PHE A 73 -6.16 10.97 -1.08
C PHE A 73 -5.91 11.89 0.12
N ILE A 74 -6.83 11.96 1.08
CA ILE A 74 -6.69 12.84 2.26
C ILE A 74 -5.48 12.45 3.13
N PRO A 75 -5.31 11.19 3.60
CA PRO A 75 -4.16 10.78 4.40
C PRO A 75 -2.83 10.85 3.63
N LEU A 76 -2.88 10.73 2.31
CA LEU A 76 -1.73 10.89 1.44
C LEU A 76 -1.21 12.33 1.45
N LEU A 77 -2.14 13.31 1.48
CA LEU A 77 -1.81 14.74 1.56
C LEU A 77 -1.21 15.10 2.93
N GLU A 78 -1.69 14.46 4.00
CA GLU A 78 -1.18 14.61 5.36
C GLU A 78 0.16 13.88 5.59
N LYS A 79 0.59 13.01 4.65
CA LYS A 79 1.76 12.12 4.79
C LYS A 79 1.71 11.27 6.07
N ASN A 80 0.51 10.87 6.49
CA ASN A 80 0.31 10.07 7.70
C ASN A 80 0.70 8.61 7.47
N ARG A 81 1.96 8.26 7.76
CA ARG A 81 2.50 6.89 7.55
C ARG A 81 1.84 5.84 8.46
N VAL A 82 1.47 6.22 9.68
CA VAL A 82 0.88 5.31 10.68
C VAL A 82 -0.50 4.82 10.22
N PHE A 83 -1.27 5.71 9.56
CA PHE A 83 -2.56 5.36 8.98
C PHE A 83 -2.43 4.25 7.92
N PHE A 84 -1.52 4.43 6.97
CA PHE A 84 -1.29 3.45 5.90
C PHE A 84 -0.77 2.11 6.43
N GLU A 85 0.10 2.13 7.44
CA GLU A 85 0.61 0.90 8.04
C GLU A 85 -0.51 0.03 8.64
N SER A 86 -1.51 0.65 9.26
CA SER A 86 -2.58 -0.07 9.93
C SER A 86 -3.69 -0.50 8.97
N ILE A 87 -4.08 0.36 8.03
CA ILE A 87 -5.25 0.12 7.17
C ILE A 87 -4.96 -0.83 5.99
N VAL A 88 -3.76 -0.77 5.42
CA VAL A 88 -3.38 -1.54 4.22
C VAL A 88 -3.46 -3.06 4.44
N PRO A 89 -2.92 -3.67 5.51
CA PRO A 89 -3.02 -5.12 5.70
C PRO A 89 -4.46 -5.60 5.92
N ILE A 90 -5.27 -4.82 6.64
CA ILE A 90 -6.69 -5.13 6.84
C ILE A 90 -7.44 -5.10 5.51
N ARG A 91 -7.17 -4.08 4.70
CA ARG A 91 -7.76 -3.92 3.36
C ARG A 91 -7.34 -5.03 2.41
N LEU A 92 -6.07 -5.41 2.44
CA LEU A 92 -5.54 -6.55 1.68
C LEU A 92 -6.28 -7.83 2.05
N MET A 93 -6.45 -8.11 3.35
CA MET A 93 -7.17 -9.28 3.84
C MET A 93 -8.63 -9.27 3.35
N PHE A 94 -9.30 -8.12 3.45
CA PHE A 94 -10.68 -7.98 3.00
C PHE A 94 -10.83 -8.26 1.50
N PHE A 95 -10.00 -7.63 0.65
CA PHE A 95 -10.09 -7.86 -0.80
C PHE A 95 -9.62 -9.25 -1.21
N PHE A 96 -8.70 -9.86 -0.47
CA PHE A 96 -8.31 -11.23 -0.70
C PHE A 96 -9.47 -12.21 -0.44
N ILE A 97 -10.17 -12.03 0.69
CA ILE A 97 -11.38 -12.81 1.01
C ILE A 97 -12.47 -12.56 -0.03
N LEU A 98 -12.72 -11.30 -0.40
CA LEU A 98 -13.73 -10.95 -1.40
C LEU A 98 -13.44 -11.58 -2.76
N THR A 99 -12.19 -11.55 -3.21
CA THR A 99 -11.76 -12.18 -4.47
C THR A 99 -11.92 -13.70 -4.40
N ALA A 100 -11.51 -14.33 -3.30
CA ALA A 100 -11.67 -15.76 -3.09
C ALA A 100 -13.15 -16.18 -3.06
N LEU A 101 -14.01 -15.43 -2.36
CA LEU A 101 -15.45 -15.68 -2.34
C LEU A 101 -16.08 -15.49 -3.72
N SER A 102 -15.63 -14.50 -4.49
CA SER A 102 -16.10 -14.30 -5.87
C SER A 102 -15.79 -15.50 -6.77
N TYR A 103 -14.71 -16.23 -6.49
CA TYR A 103 -14.37 -17.43 -7.22
C TYR A 103 -15.17 -18.66 -6.74
N TYR A 104 -15.22 -18.90 -5.43
CA TYR A 104 -15.82 -20.12 -4.88
C TYR A 104 -17.36 -20.13 -4.82
N MET A 105 -18.01 -18.96 -4.74
CA MET A 105 -19.48 -18.88 -4.60
C MET A 105 -20.20 -18.83 -5.95
N GLU A 106 -20.02 -19.88 -6.77
CA GLU A 106 -20.66 -20.01 -8.10
C GLU A 106 -22.20 -19.86 -8.07
N GLY A 107 -22.83 -20.20 -6.94
CA GLY A 107 -24.28 -20.10 -6.76
C GLY A 107 -24.85 -18.68 -6.62
N ASN A 108 -24.00 -17.65 -6.41
CA ASN A 108 -24.43 -16.26 -6.25
C ASN A 108 -23.87 -15.38 -7.39
N LEU A 109 -24.64 -15.25 -8.48
CA LEU A 109 -24.27 -14.47 -9.67
C LEU A 109 -23.94 -12.99 -9.37
N TYR A 110 -24.40 -12.43 -8.24
CA TYR A 110 -24.05 -11.05 -7.88
C TYR A 110 -22.59 -10.90 -7.45
N ILE A 111 -22.01 -11.95 -6.86
CA ILE A 111 -20.63 -11.96 -6.36
C ILE A 111 -19.71 -12.70 -7.34
N HIS A 112 -20.20 -13.79 -7.95
CA HIS A 112 -19.48 -14.57 -8.95
C HIS A 112 -19.56 -13.92 -10.33
N ASN A 113 -18.69 -12.95 -10.54
CA ASN A 113 -18.73 -12.08 -11.71
C ASN A 113 -17.31 -11.66 -12.11
N ASN A 114 -17.04 -11.61 -13.42
CA ASN A 114 -15.74 -11.18 -13.93
C ASN A 114 -15.31 -9.78 -13.45
N ALA A 115 -16.24 -8.82 -13.36
CA ALA A 115 -15.94 -7.46 -12.94
C ALA A 115 -15.47 -7.41 -11.48
N VAL A 116 -16.18 -8.13 -10.60
CA VAL A 116 -15.89 -8.18 -9.15
C VAL A 116 -14.57 -8.90 -8.91
N PHE A 117 -14.34 -10.02 -9.61
CA PHE A 117 -13.10 -10.77 -9.50
C PHE A 117 -11.90 -9.93 -9.96
N ILE A 118 -11.97 -9.33 -11.15
CA ILE A 118 -10.84 -8.58 -11.72
C ILE A 118 -10.55 -7.33 -10.89
N TYR A 119 -11.59 -6.61 -10.45
CA TYR A 119 -11.42 -5.50 -9.52
C TYR A 119 -10.77 -5.95 -8.20
N GLY A 120 -11.27 -7.03 -7.60
CA GLY A 120 -10.71 -7.60 -6.38
C GLY A 120 -9.25 -8.03 -6.54
N PHE A 121 -8.93 -8.70 -7.65
CA PHE A 121 -7.56 -9.11 -7.98
C PHE A 121 -6.62 -7.91 -8.16
N CYS A 122 -7.05 -6.86 -8.88
CA CYS A 122 -6.29 -5.62 -9.00
C CYS A 122 -6.08 -4.94 -7.64
N GLU A 123 -7.10 -4.87 -6.78
CA GLU A 123 -6.97 -4.32 -5.43
C GLU A 123 -6.01 -5.16 -4.57
N VAL A 124 -6.06 -6.50 -4.62
CA VAL A 124 -5.11 -7.37 -3.92
C VAL A 124 -3.68 -7.07 -4.38
N TRP A 125 -3.45 -7.00 -5.69
CA TRP A 125 -2.13 -6.71 -6.25
C TRP A 125 -1.60 -5.35 -5.81
N MET A 126 -2.44 -4.31 -5.90
CA MET A 126 -2.07 -2.95 -5.52
C MET A 126 -1.80 -2.82 -4.02
N ASN A 127 -2.66 -3.37 -3.16
CA ASN A 127 -2.46 -3.35 -1.72
C ASN A 127 -1.22 -4.16 -1.31
N PHE A 128 -0.91 -5.25 -2.04
CA PHE A 128 0.31 -6.01 -1.80
C PHE A 128 1.57 -5.20 -2.13
N LEU A 129 1.58 -4.46 -3.25
CA LEU A 129 2.69 -3.56 -3.58
C LEU A 129 2.85 -2.44 -2.55
N ILE A 130 1.75 -1.83 -2.09
CA ILE A 130 1.78 -0.80 -1.05
C ILE A 130 2.34 -1.39 0.25
N PHE A 131 1.86 -2.57 0.66
CA PHE A 131 2.34 -3.26 1.85
C PHE A 131 3.84 -3.56 1.78
N SER A 132 4.32 -4.06 0.63
CA SER A 132 5.75 -4.32 0.44
C SER A 132 6.58 -3.04 0.53
N ALA A 133 6.12 -1.95 -0.11
CA ALA A 133 6.81 -0.67 -0.05
C ALA A 133 6.86 -0.09 1.37
N ILE A 134 5.77 -0.18 2.13
CA ILE A 134 5.74 0.26 3.54
C ILE A 134 6.70 -0.59 4.37
N ARG A 135 6.72 -1.91 4.18
CA ARG A 135 7.60 -2.81 4.91
C ARG A 135 9.07 -2.52 4.63
N ASP A 136 9.42 -2.25 3.38
CA ASP A 136 10.77 -1.88 2.98
C ASP A 136 11.18 -0.53 3.59
N GLU A 137 10.30 0.47 3.55
CA GLU A 137 10.52 1.77 4.21
C GLU A 137 10.75 1.62 5.72
N LYS A 138 9.94 0.80 6.41
CA LYS A 138 10.16 0.51 7.84
C LYS A 138 11.51 -0.15 8.08
N ASN A 139 11.89 -1.12 7.25
CA ASN A 139 13.17 -1.82 7.41
C ASN A 139 14.36 -0.87 7.18
N GLU A 140 14.27 0.07 6.24
CA GLU A 140 15.27 1.12 6.07
C GLU A 140 15.32 2.06 7.28
N ASP A 141 14.17 2.47 7.82
CA ASP A 141 14.09 3.35 8.99
C ASP A 141 14.67 2.66 10.24
N PHE A 142 14.40 1.37 10.46
CA PHE A 142 14.99 0.59 11.55
C PHE A 142 16.51 0.47 11.43
N LYS A 143 17.03 0.25 10.21
CA LYS A 143 18.49 0.20 9.98
C LYS A 143 19.15 1.54 10.27
N ARG A 144 18.52 2.65 9.90
CA ARG A 144 19.03 4.00 10.21
C ARG A 144 19.01 4.29 11.71
N ALA A 145 17.92 3.96 12.39
CA ALA A 145 17.81 4.14 13.84
C ALA A 145 18.89 3.33 14.58
N ASN A 146 19.08 2.06 14.22
CA ASN A 146 20.12 1.23 14.84
C ASN A 146 21.53 1.74 14.54
N ARG A 147 21.78 2.29 13.34
CA ARG A 147 23.08 2.89 13.02
C ARG A 147 23.35 4.12 13.89
N ILE A 148 22.37 4.99 14.08
CA ILE A 148 22.50 6.17 14.93
C ILE A 148 22.77 5.75 16.38
N LEU A 149 22.03 4.76 16.90
CA LEU A 149 22.26 4.26 18.26
C LEU A 149 23.65 3.63 18.43
N ALA A 150 24.14 2.91 17.42
CA ALA A 150 25.50 2.36 17.45
C ALA A 150 26.57 3.45 17.38
N GLU A 151 26.38 4.49 16.55
CA GLU A 151 27.29 5.64 16.48
C GLU A 151 27.29 6.44 17.79
N ASP A 152 26.11 6.64 18.41
CA ASP A 152 25.96 7.32 19.70
C ASP A 152 26.65 6.53 20.82
N GLN A 153 26.47 5.20 20.87
CA GLN A 153 27.16 4.32 21.83
C GLN A 153 28.68 4.38 21.70
N MET A 154 29.22 4.37 20.47
CA MET A 154 30.66 4.47 20.25
C MET A 154 31.22 5.82 20.71
N LEU A 155 30.47 6.91 20.51
CA LEU A 155 30.86 8.25 20.97
C LEU A 155 30.93 8.30 22.51
N TYR A 156 29.95 7.73 23.21
CA TYR A 156 29.99 7.67 24.67
C TYR A 156 31.14 6.81 25.23
N GLU A 157 31.49 5.71 24.55
CA GLU A 157 32.64 4.88 24.94
C GLU A 157 33.96 5.64 24.71
N GLU A 158 34.11 6.33 23.58
CA GLU A 158 35.31 7.13 23.26
C GLU A 158 35.50 8.32 24.24
N ASP A 159 34.42 9.04 24.57
CA ASP A 159 34.47 10.14 25.55
C ASP A 159 34.81 9.63 26.97
N ALA A 160 34.33 8.45 27.36
CA ALA A 160 34.62 7.85 28.65
C ALA A 160 36.09 7.39 28.76
N GLU A 161 36.65 6.84 27.68
CA GLU A 161 38.07 6.47 27.61
C GLU A 161 38.99 7.69 27.66
N LEU A 162 38.66 8.76 26.93
CA LEU A 162 39.40 10.03 26.99
C LEU A 162 39.36 10.66 28.39
N SER A 163 38.18 10.68 29.02
CA SER A 163 38.05 11.24 30.37
C SER A 163 38.82 10.44 31.42
N GLY A 164 38.85 9.11 31.29
CA GLY A 164 39.66 8.25 32.15
C GLY A 164 41.16 8.48 31.97
N ALA A 165 41.62 8.60 30.71
CA ALA A 165 43.03 8.85 30.40
C ALA A 165 43.52 10.22 30.91
N GLU A 166 42.69 11.27 30.79
CA GLU A 166 43.01 12.60 31.34
C GLU A 166 43.14 12.58 32.87
N LEU A 167 42.30 11.81 33.57
CA LEU A 167 42.37 11.66 35.03
C LEU A 167 43.64 10.90 35.47
N GLU A 168 44.03 9.84 34.73
CA GLU A 168 45.27 9.10 34.99
C GLU A 168 46.53 9.95 34.73
N GLU A 169 46.55 10.80 33.70
CA GLU A 169 47.66 11.74 33.47
C GLU A 169 47.80 12.78 34.59
N ILE A 170 46.68 13.31 35.09
CA ILE A 170 46.68 14.26 36.21
C ILE A 170 47.22 13.59 37.48
N GLU A 171 46.78 12.36 37.77
CA GLU A 171 47.22 11.61 38.96
C GLU A 171 48.73 11.30 38.91
N ASN A 172 49.25 10.85 37.76
CA ASN A 172 50.69 10.62 37.59
C ASN A 172 51.53 11.91 37.67
N SER A 173 51.05 13.03 37.13
CA SER A 173 51.76 14.31 37.23
C SER A 173 51.86 14.84 38.67
N SER A 174 50.86 14.53 39.51
CA SER A 174 50.83 14.93 40.92
C SER A 174 51.67 14.03 41.84
N ALA A 175 52.08 12.85 41.36
CA ALA A 175 52.92 11.91 42.09
C ALA A 175 54.43 12.11 41.84
N GLU A 176 54.81 12.90 40.83
CA GLU A 176 56.20 13.20 40.46
C GLU A 176 56.75 14.53 41.05
N GLU A 177 55.92 15.35 41.71
CA GLU A 177 56.36 16.53 42.51
C GLU A 177 56.64 16.18 43.99
#